data_AF-A0AAV7FMX2-F1
#
_entry.id   AF-A0AAV7FMX2-F1
#
_cell.length_a   1.000
_cell.length_b   1.000
_cell.length_c   1.000
_cell.angle_alpha   90.00
_cell.angle_beta   90.00
_cell.angle_gamma   90.00
#
_symmetry.space_group_name_H-M   'P 1'
#
loop_
_entity.id
_entity.type
_entity.pdbx_description
1 polymer ?
#
loop_
_entity_poly.entity_id
_entity_poly.type
_entity_poly.pdbx_seq_one_letter_code
_entity_poly.pdbx_strand_id
1 'polypeptide(L)'
;MTVIERKVMGSMQRRIGPNVVFSYALLQPFADALKLVIQEQILPSQATKRWGVIPLGPGLALSSIGVYGILFAGWSANSKYAFLGSLRSTAQMISYELIYSSAVLAVILLCGTFNITEILEAQQSV
;
A
#
# COMPACT_ATOMS: atom_id res chain seq x y z
N MET A 1 -10.21 -1.95 -6.82
CA MET A 1 -9.64 -3.17 -6.22
C MET A 1 -10.30 -3.59 -4.90
N THR A 2 -10.61 -2.67 -3.97
CA THR A 2 -11.15 -3.00 -2.63
C THR A 2 -12.42 -3.86 -2.60
N VAL A 3 -13.38 -3.66 -3.53
CA VAL A 3 -14.60 -4.50 -3.61
C VAL A 3 -14.30 -5.88 -4.19
N ILE A 4 -13.42 -5.93 -5.19
CA ILE A 4 -13.02 -7.16 -5.87
C ILE A 4 -12.31 -8.08 -4.87
N GLU A 5 -11.38 -7.55 -4.07
CA GLU A 5 -10.71 -8.29 -3.00
C GLU A 5 -11.68 -8.86 -1.97
N ARG A 6 -12.63 -8.05 -1.46
CA ARG A 6 -13.66 -8.51 -0.52
C ARG A 6 -14.56 -9.59 -1.13
N LYS A 7 -14.83 -9.53 -2.44
CA LYS A 7 -15.65 -10.51 -3.16
C LYS A 7 -14.89 -11.82 -3.44
N VAL A 8 -13.61 -11.73 -3.80
CA VAL A 8 -12.72 -12.89 -4.01
C VAL A 8 -12.48 -13.62 -2.69
N MET A 9 -12.12 -12.90 -1.62
CA MET A 9 -12.00 -13.48 -0.27
C MET A 9 -13.32 -14.07 0.23
N GLY A 10 -14.45 -13.45 -0.12
CA GLY A 10 -15.78 -13.97 0.17
C GLY A 10 -16.02 -15.32 -0.53
N SER A 11 -15.74 -15.40 -1.83
CA SER A 11 -15.90 -16.62 -2.62
C SER A 11 -15.02 -17.78 -2.13
N MET A 12 -13.78 -17.50 -1.69
CA MET A 12 -12.87 -18.49 -1.10
C MET A 12 -13.38 -19.03 0.24
N GLN A 13 -14.07 -18.19 1.02
CA GLN A 13 -14.61 -18.55 2.33
C GLN A 13 -16.08 -19.03 2.27
N ARG A 14 -16.63 -19.28 1.07
CA ARG A 14 -18.06 -19.59 0.85
C ARG A 14 -19.01 -18.59 1.53
N ARG A 15 -18.60 -17.32 1.65
CA ARG A 15 -19.44 -16.22 2.15
C ARG A 15 -19.74 -15.24 1.02
N ILE A 16 -20.96 -14.72 1.00
CA ILE A 16 -21.34 -13.72 0.01
C ILE A 16 -20.63 -12.40 0.38
N GLY A 17 -19.88 -11.84 -0.58
CA GLY A 17 -19.26 -10.52 -0.44
C GLY A 17 -20.29 -9.39 -0.42
N PRO A 18 -19.87 -8.12 -0.37
CA PRO A 18 -20.79 -6.97 -0.32
C PRO A 18 -21.79 -7.01 -1.50
N ASN A 19 -23.09 -6.92 -1.21
CA ASN A 19 -24.16 -6.99 -2.24
C ASN A 19 -25.29 -5.93 -2.07
N VAL A 20 -25.18 -5.03 -1.09
CA VAL A 20 -26.30 -4.13 -0.70
C VAL A 20 -26.22 -2.70 -1.25
N VAL A 21 -25.06 -2.25 -1.74
CA VAL A 21 -24.87 -0.86 -2.22
C VAL A 21 -24.97 -0.78 -3.75
N PHE A 22 -26.15 -1.06 -4.32
CA PHE A 22 -26.43 -1.25 -5.77
C PHE A 22 -26.06 -2.65 -6.31
N SER A 23 -26.67 -3.10 -7.43
CA SER A 23 -26.75 -4.50 -7.92
C SER A 23 -25.46 -5.35 -7.93
N TYR A 24 -24.27 -4.75 -7.83
CA TYR A 24 -22.99 -5.47 -7.71
C TYR A 24 -22.00 -4.82 -6.73
N ALA A 25 -22.47 -4.01 -5.77
CA ALA A 25 -21.68 -3.27 -4.79
C ALA A 25 -20.56 -2.39 -5.38
N LEU A 26 -20.74 -1.97 -6.63
CA LEU A 26 -19.81 -1.11 -7.37
C LEU A 26 -19.59 0.24 -6.68
N LEU A 27 -20.62 0.75 -5.99
CA LEU A 27 -20.59 2.02 -5.27
C LEU A 27 -20.08 1.92 -3.83
N GLN A 28 -19.69 0.73 -3.36
CA GLN A 28 -19.15 0.55 -2.01
C GLN A 28 -17.92 1.43 -1.68
N PRO A 29 -16.94 1.64 -2.58
CA PRO A 29 -15.79 2.50 -2.29
C PRO A 29 -16.20 3.96 -2.10
N PHE A 30 -17.22 4.42 -2.83
CA PHE A 30 -17.76 5.76 -2.70
C PHE A 30 -18.55 5.91 -1.39
N ALA A 31 -19.30 4.90 -0.97
CA ALA A 31 -20.00 4.91 0.31
C ALA A 31 -19.03 4.90 1.51
N ASP A 32 -17.98 4.09 1.48
CA ASP A 32 -16.94 4.07 2.52
C ASP A 32 -16.17 5.40 2.55
N ALA A 33 -15.88 6.01 1.38
CA ALA A 33 -15.23 7.32 1.31
C ALA A 33 -16.11 8.47 1.82
N LEU A 34 -17.37 8.53 1.38
CA LEU A 34 -18.34 9.54 1.84
C LEU A 34 -18.57 9.44 3.36
N LYS A 35 -18.63 8.22 3.89
CA LYS A 35 -18.72 7.98 5.32
C LYS A 35 -17.52 8.55 6.08
N LEU A 36 -16.30 8.36 5.57
CA LEU A 36 -15.09 8.91 6.19
C LEU A 36 -14.99 10.43 6.12
N VAL A 37 -15.60 11.06 5.10
CA VAL A 37 -15.65 12.53 4.96
C VAL A 37 -16.66 13.15 5.94
N ILE A 38 -17.78 12.47 6.19
CA ILE A 38 -18.84 12.94 7.10
C ILE A 38 -18.49 12.69 8.57
N GLN A 39 -17.66 11.67 8.87
CA GLN A 39 -17.25 11.39 10.24
C GLN A 39 -16.31 12.46 10.81
N GLU A 40 -16.58 12.85 12.06
CA GLU A 40 -15.79 13.82 12.80
C GLU A 40 -14.37 13.31 13.03
N GLN A 41 -13.38 14.13 12.69
CA GLN A 41 -11.97 13.81 12.90
C GLN A 41 -11.65 13.91 14.40
N ILE A 42 -11.84 12.80 15.13
CA ILE A 42 -11.36 12.70 16.52
C ILE A 42 -9.82 12.61 16.53
N LEU A 43 -9.15 13.72 16.75
CA LEU A 43 -7.70 13.72 16.94
C LEU A 43 -7.36 13.19 18.34
N PRO A 44 -6.57 12.10 18.48
CA PRO A 44 -6.16 11.61 19.79
C PRO A 44 -5.33 12.68 20.53
N SER A 45 -5.72 12.99 21.76
CA SER A 45 -5.19 14.09 22.60
C SER A 45 -3.67 14.04 22.89
N GLN A 46 -2.98 12.96 22.54
CA GLN A 46 -1.54 12.77 22.77
C GLN A 46 -0.72 12.68 21.47
N ALA A 47 -1.36 12.79 20.30
CA ALA A 47 -0.67 12.73 19.01
C ALA A 47 -0.24 14.14 18.56
N THR A 48 1.03 14.29 18.19
CA THR A 48 1.57 15.56 17.69
C THR A 48 0.91 15.89 16.35
N LYS A 49 0.09 16.95 16.29
CA LYS A 49 -0.73 17.38 15.14
C LYS A 49 0.00 17.65 13.81
N ARG A 50 1.33 17.56 13.75
CA ARG A 50 2.13 18.06 12.61
C ARG A 50 2.32 17.06 11.46
N TRP A 51 2.23 15.75 11.70
CA TRP A 51 2.70 14.74 10.73
C TRP A 51 1.59 13.92 10.05
N GLY A 52 0.32 14.25 10.29
CA GLY A 52 -0.83 13.41 9.91
C GLY A 52 -1.22 13.41 8.42
N VAL A 53 -0.56 14.19 7.56
CA VAL A 53 -0.94 14.28 6.14
C VAL A 53 0.32 14.40 5.27
N ILE A 54 0.75 13.29 4.65
CA ILE A 54 1.67 13.31 3.52
C ILE A 54 0.97 12.59 2.36
N PRO A 55 0.58 13.29 1.28
CA PRO A 55 -0.03 12.67 0.11
C PRO A 55 1.05 11.95 -0.72
N LEU A 56 0.74 10.70 -1.13
CA LEU A 56 1.64 9.81 -1.88
C LEU A 56 1.69 10.12 -3.39
N GLY A 57 2.91 10.10 -3.96
CA GLY A 57 3.24 9.79 -5.37
C GLY A 57 4.67 10.22 -5.78
N PRO A 58 5.34 9.69 -6.84
CA PRO A 58 5.31 8.35 -7.46
C PRO A 58 6.69 7.61 -7.46
N GLY A 59 6.64 6.26 -7.59
CA GLY A 59 7.63 5.41 -8.30
C GLY A 59 9.06 5.26 -7.75
N LEU A 60 9.31 4.15 -7.03
CA LEU A 60 10.62 3.59 -6.61
C LEU A 60 11.53 4.44 -5.71
N ALA A 61 11.78 5.73 -5.99
CA ALA A 61 12.37 6.61 -4.98
C ALA A 61 11.39 6.86 -3.82
N LEU A 62 10.08 6.83 -4.14
CA LEU A 62 9.03 6.97 -3.15
C LEU A 62 8.80 5.72 -2.30
N SER A 63 9.22 4.53 -2.77
CA SER A 63 9.00 3.31 -1.98
C SER A 63 9.87 3.36 -0.71
N SER A 64 11.12 3.81 -0.83
CA SER A 64 11.98 4.09 0.32
C SER A 64 11.49 5.29 1.16
N ILE A 65 10.89 6.33 0.56
CA ILE A 65 10.25 7.45 1.31
C ILE A 65 9.00 6.98 2.08
N GLY A 66 8.26 6.00 1.55
CA GLY A 66 7.09 5.41 2.20
C GLY A 66 7.43 4.68 3.49
N VAL A 67 8.61 4.06 3.57
CA VAL A 67 9.13 3.45 4.81
C VAL A 67 9.31 4.48 5.92
N TYR A 68 9.84 5.66 5.58
CA TYR A 68 9.97 6.77 6.54
C TYR A 68 8.61 7.28 7.00
N GLY A 69 7.59 7.29 6.12
CA GLY A 69 6.22 7.62 6.48
C GLY A 69 5.63 6.71 7.58
N ILE A 70 5.91 5.40 7.53
CA ILE A 70 5.45 4.43 8.54
C ILE A 70 6.16 4.66 9.88
N LEU A 71 7.46 4.96 9.85
CA LEU A 71 8.24 5.25 11.05
C LEU A 71 7.75 6.53 11.74
N PHE A 72 7.51 7.60 10.97
CA PHE A 72 7.00 8.86 11.50
C PHE A 72 5.54 8.76 11.98
N ALA A 73 4.71 7.94 11.32
CA ALA A 73 3.35 7.66 11.78
C ALA A 73 3.35 6.96 13.16
N GLY A 74 4.24 6.00 13.38
CA GLY A 74 4.38 5.34 14.68
C GLY A 74 4.98 6.23 15.78
N TRP A 75 5.90 7.13 15.41
CA TRP A 75 6.45 8.13 16.32
C TRP A 75 5.41 9.20 16.73
N SER A 76 4.52 9.58 15.80
CA SER A 76 3.44 10.55 16.05
C SER A 76 2.38 10.06 17.06
N ALA A 77 2.29 8.76 17.32
CA ALA A 77 1.30 8.16 18.22
C ALA A 77 1.65 8.25 19.72
N ASN A 78 2.86 8.75 20.07
CA ASN A 78 3.34 8.98 21.44
C ASN A 78 3.11 7.79 22.42
N SER A 79 3.15 6.56 21.89
CA SER A 79 2.97 5.32 22.66
C SER A 79 4.09 4.34 22.32
N LYS A 80 4.73 3.76 23.36
CA LYS A 80 5.85 2.82 23.22
C LYS A 80 5.51 1.64 22.31
N TYR A 81 4.29 1.11 22.40
CA TYR A 81 3.85 -0.04 21.61
C TYR A 81 3.58 0.30 20.14
N ALA A 82 3.04 1.48 19.86
CA ALA A 82 2.82 1.96 18.49
C ALA A 82 4.16 2.17 17.76
N PHE A 83 5.16 2.70 18.48
CA PHE A 83 6.51 2.89 17.93
C PHE A 83 7.25 1.57 17.67
N LEU A 84 7.16 0.60 18.58
CA LEU A 84 7.73 -0.74 18.35
C LEU A 84 7.04 -1.47 17.18
N GLY A 85 5.72 -1.31 17.04
CA GLY A 85 4.94 -1.85 15.93
C GLY A 85 5.31 -1.24 14.56
N SER A 86 5.55 0.07 14.51
CA SER A 86 6.04 0.71 13.29
C SER A 86 7.45 0.25 12.92
N LEU A 87 8.35 0.10 13.90
CA LEU A 87 9.71 -0.40 13.65
C LEU A 87 9.72 -1.81 13.05
N ARG A 88 8.84 -2.71 13.53
CA ARG A 88 8.71 -4.06 12.95
C ARG A 88 8.26 -4.02 11.49
N SER A 89 7.28 -3.17 11.19
CA SER A 89 6.72 -3.04 9.84
C SER A 89 7.72 -2.39 8.88
N THR A 90 8.49 -1.40 9.36
CA THR A 90 9.61 -0.79 8.65
C THR A 90 10.70 -1.81 8.32
N ALA A 91 11.15 -2.61 9.29
CA ALA A 91 12.17 -3.64 9.06
C ALA A 91 11.71 -4.68 8.03
N GLN A 92 10.44 -5.08 8.09
CA GLN A 92 9.84 -5.99 7.12
C GLN A 92 9.82 -5.36 5.70
N MET A 93 9.40 -4.10 5.58
CA MET A 93 9.30 -3.43 4.28
C MET A 93 10.66 -3.25 3.60
N ILE A 94 11.70 -2.83 4.35
CA ILE A 94 13.07 -2.69 3.82
C ILE A 94 13.60 -4.04 3.30
N SER A 95 13.32 -5.12 4.02
CA SER A 95 13.74 -6.47 3.63
C SER A 95 13.14 -6.87 2.28
N TYR A 96 11.88 -6.51 2.00
CA TYR A 96 11.24 -6.77 0.71
C TYR A 96 11.72 -5.84 -0.41
N GLU A 97 12.06 -4.58 -0.12
CA GLU A 97 12.63 -3.67 -1.13
C GLU A 97 13.95 -4.20 -1.69
N LEU A 98 14.83 -4.74 -0.84
CA LEU A 98 16.11 -5.27 -1.28
C LEU A 98 15.94 -6.47 -2.23
N ILE A 99 14.98 -7.35 -1.94
CA ILE A 99 14.68 -8.53 -2.76
C ILE A 99 14.09 -8.13 -4.11
N TYR A 100 13.20 -7.12 -4.12
CA TYR A 100 12.66 -6.60 -5.38
C TYR A 100 13.75 -5.94 -6.23
N SER A 101 14.63 -5.15 -5.61
CA SER A 101 15.74 -4.48 -6.30
C SER A 101 16.72 -5.48 -6.92
N SER A 102 17.02 -6.59 -6.23
CA SER A 102 17.91 -7.62 -6.76
C SER A 102 17.26 -8.43 -7.90
N ALA A 103 15.94 -8.69 -7.83
CA ALA A 103 15.20 -9.35 -8.90
C ALA A 103 15.15 -8.52 -10.19
N VAL A 104 14.89 -7.21 -10.08
CA VAL A 104 14.90 -6.29 -11.24
C VAL A 104 16.30 -6.21 -11.85
N LEU A 105 17.34 -6.15 -11.03
CA LEU A 105 18.73 -6.14 -11.49
C LEU A 105 19.07 -7.41 -12.28
N ALA A 106 18.61 -8.58 -11.84
CA ALA A 106 18.81 -9.84 -12.57
C ALA A 106 18.18 -9.81 -13.98
N VAL A 107 16.99 -9.24 -14.14
CA VAL A 107 16.33 -9.09 -15.45
C VAL A 107 17.10 -8.13 -16.37
N ILE A 108 17.59 -7.02 -15.82
CA ILE A 108 18.38 -6.03 -16.57
C ILE A 108 19.71 -6.64 -17.04
N LEU A 109 20.36 -7.44 -16.20
CA LEU A 109 21.60 -8.12 -16.57
C LEU A 109 21.39 -9.13 -17.72
N LEU A 110 20.24 -9.79 -17.78
CA LEU A 110 19.91 -10.73 -18.86
C LEU A 110 19.61 -10.02 -20.18
N CYS A 111 18.94 -8.86 -20.14
CA CYS A 111 18.53 -8.13 -21.34
C CYS A 111 19.58 -7.11 -21.84
N GLY A 112 20.51 -6.68 -20.97
CA GLY A 112 21.56 -5.71 -21.29
C GLY A 112 21.08 -4.27 -21.52
N THR A 113 19.79 -4.00 -21.32
CA THR A 113 19.14 -2.70 -21.54
C THR A 113 18.23 -2.34 -20.37
N PHE A 114 18.12 -1.03 -20.10
CA PHE A 114 17.20 -0.48 -19.11
C PHE A 114 15.84 -0.12 -19.71
N ASN A 115 15.69 -0.21 -21.03
CA ASN A 115 14.46 0.16 -21.71
C ASN A 115 13.42 -0.96 -21.58
N ILE A 116 12.26 -0.63 -21.00
CA ILE A 116 11.17 -1.59 -20.75
C ILE A 116 10.63 -2.16 -22.07
N THR A 117 10.61 -1.39 -23.15
CA THR A 117 10.10 -1.89 -24.45
C THR A 117 11.02 -2.97 -25.02
N GLU A 118 12.34 -2.76 -24.94
CA GLU A 118 13.32 -3.73 -25.40
C GLU A 118 13.31 -5.01 -24.54
N ILE A 119 13.05 -4.88 -23.23
CA ILE A 119 12.85 -6.05 -22.34
C ILE A 119 11.62 -6.87 -22.76
N LEU A 120 10.52 -6.22 -23.15
CA LEU A 120 9.31 -6.90 -23.62
C LEU A 120 9.52 -7.60 -24.97
N GLU A 121 10.23 -6.95 -25.89
CA GLU A 121 10.58 -7.54 -27.19
C GLU A 121 11.51 -8.76 -27.03
N ALA A 122 12.47 -8.70 -26.11
CA ALA A 122 13.33 -9.83 -25.77
C ALA A 122 12.53 -11.04 -25.23
N GLN A 123 11.44 -10.79 -24.49
CA GLN A 123 10.56 -11.86 -23.98
C GLN A 123 9.67 -12.48 -25.06
N GLN A 124 9.32 -11.75 -26.12
CA GLN A 124 8.52 -12.29 -27.24
C GLN A 124 9.32 -13.21 -28.16
N SER A 125 10.65 -13.10 -28.14
CA SER A 125 11.55 -13.93 -28.94
C SER A 125 11.80 -15.32 -28.36
N VAL A 126 11.30 -15.60 -27.14
CA VAL A 126 11.32 -16.90 -26.45
C VAL A 126 9.98 -17.60 -26.60
#